data_AF-X0ZZ06-F1
#
_entry.id   AF-X0ZZ06-F1
#
_cell.length_a   1.000
_cell.length_b   1.000
_cell.length_c   1.000
_cell.angle_alpha   90.00
_cell.angle_beta   90.00
_cell.angle_gamma   90.00
#
_symmetry.space_group_name_H-M   'P 1'
#
loop_
_entity.id
_entity.type
_entity.pdbx_description
1 polymer ?
#
loop_
_entity_poly.entity_id
_entity_poly.type
_entity_poly.pdbx_seq_one_letter_code
_entity_poly.pdbx_strand_id
1 'polypeptide(L)'
;ISRNLKMLARELHVPVLAAAQLSRAIEQRTDKEPQLSDLRESGSLEQDSDIVMFIHRPELYNQDASKKNIAQIKVSKHRNGPTGMIELVFLSTIAKFENAAPSYSAVSQQS
;
A
#
# COMPACT_ATOMS: atom_id res chain seq x y z
N ILE A 1 -20.82 -5.37 -2.52
CA ILE A 1 -19.93 -5.83 -3.62
C ILE A 1 -18.74 -6.61 -3.07
N SER A 2 -17.95 -6.03 -2.17
CA SER A 2 -16.77 -6.67 -1.55
C SER A 2 -17.02 -8.06 -0.95
N ARG A 3 -18.14 -8.26 -0.22
CA ARG A 3 -18.50 -9.58 0.30
C ARG A 3 -18.71 -10.63 -0.79
N ASN A 4 -19.30 -10.25 -1.91
CA ASN A 4 -19.49 -11.17 -3.06
C ASN A 4 -18.15 -11.50 -3.72
N LEU A 5 -17.24 -10.52 -3.85
CA LEU A 5 -15.88 -10.75 -4.34
C LEU A 5 -15.11 -11.71 -3.42
N LYS A 6 -15.26 -11.57 -2.10
CA LYS A 6 -14.66 -12.47 -1.12
C LYS A 6 -15.20 -13.89 -1.22
N MET A 7 -16.51 -14.05 -1.42
CA MET A 7 -17.12 -15.37 -1.63
C MET A 7 -16.63 -16.00 -2.93
N LEU A 8 -16.61 -15.25 -4.03
CA LEU A 8 -16.12 -15.70 -5.34
C LEU A 8 -14.65 -16.16 -5.27
N ALA A 9 -13.78 -15.39 -4.61
CA ALA A 9 -12.36 -15.75 -4.43
C ALA A 9 -12.20 -17.10 -3.71
N ARG A 10 -13.04 -17.35 -2.70
CA ARG A 10 -13.03 -18.61 -1.93
C ARG A 10 -13.59 -19.77 -2.75
N GLU A 11 -14.66 -19.54 -3.50
CA GLU A 11 -15.30 -20.58 -4.32
C GLU A 11 -14.38 -21.04 -5.45
N LEU A 12 -13.78 -20.09 -6.17
CA LEU A 12 -12.89 -20.37 -7.29
C LEU A 12 -11.44 -20.65 -6.89
N HIS A 13 -11.10 -20.51 -5.61
CA HIS A 13 -9.74 -20.69 -5.08
C HIS A 13 -8.68 -19.84 -5.80
N VAL A 14 -9.04 -18.61 -6.16
CA VAL A 14 -8.14 -17.66 -6.85
C VAL A 14 -8.02 -16.35 -6.06
N PRO A 15 -6.84 -15.70 -6.08
CA PRO A 15 -6.71 -14.36 -5.51
C PRO A 15 -7.51 -13.36 -6.34
N VAL A 16 -8.37 -12.60 -5.68
CA VAL A 16 -9.11 -11.49 -6.29
C VAL A 16 -8.50 -10.18 -5.82
N LEU A 17 -8.01 -9.39 -6.78
CA LEU A 17 -7.54 -8.03 -6.52
C LEU A 17 -8.64 -7.03 -6.88
N ALA A 18 -8.91 -6.10 -5.98
CA ALA A 18 -9.79 -4.97 -6.23
C ALA A 18 -9.02 -3.67 -5.97
N ALA A 19 -9.17 -2.70 -6.86
CA ALA A 19 -8.69 -1.34 -6.65
C ALA A 19 -9.82 -0.47 -6.11
N ALA A 20 -9.48 0.40 -5.16
CA ALA A 20 -10.41 1.35 -4.57
C ALA A 20 -9.75 2.73 -4.52
N GLN A 21 -10.54 3.76 -4.78
CA GLN A 21 -10.11 5.13 -4.60
C GLN A 21 -10.24 5.52 -3.12
N LEU A 22 -9.24 6.24 -2.60
CA LEU A 22 -9.29 6.80 -1.25
C LEU A 22 -10.21 8.02 -1.20
N SER A 23 -10.82 8.24 -0.03
CA SER A 23 -11.52 9.50 0.25
C SER A 23 -10.59 10.71 0.05
N ARG A 24 -11.13 11.81 -0.47
CA ARG A 24 -10.39 13.09 -0.60
C ARG A 24 -10.01 13.69 0.76
N ALA A 25 -10.57 13.20 1.86
CA ALA A 25 -10.24 13.63 3.22
C ALA A 25 -8.73 13.48 3.54
N ILE A 26 -8.02 12.57 2.87
CA ILE A 26 -6.57 12.41 2.99
C ILE A 26 -5.80 13.70 2.66
N GLU A 27 -6.28 14.52 1.72
CA GLU A 27 -5.59 15.73 1.28
C GLU A 27 -5.61 16.85 2.34
N GLN A 28 -6.56 16.79 3.27
CA GLN A 28 -6.70 17.75 4.37
C GLN A 28 -5.81 17.42 5.57
N ARG A 29 -5.21 16.21 5.61
CA ARG A 29 -4.31 15.82 6.70
C ARG A 29 -2.90 16.34 6.47
N THR A 30 -2.18 16.56 7.56
CA THR A 30 -0.77 16.99 7.54
C THR A 30 0.17 15.87 7.08
N ASP A 31 -0.08 14.63 7.50
CA ASP A 31 0.78 13.47 7.17
C ASP A 31 0.58 12.95 5.75
N LYS A 32 -0.62 13.13 5.18
CA LYS A 32 -1.03 12.65 3.84
C LYS A 32 -0.73 11.16 3.59
N GLU A 33 -0.61 10.39 4.66
CA GLU A 33 -0.34 8.95 4.62
C GLU A 33 -1.65 8.15 4.56
N PRO A 34 -1.87 7.28 3.56
CA PRO A 34 -3.06 6.46 3.49
C PRO A 34 -3.28 5.57 4.74
N GLN A 35 -4.52 5.55 5.22
CA GLN A 35 -4.96 4.71 6.34
C GLN A 35 -6.27 3.98 6.02
N LEU A 36 -6.61 2.96 6.80
CA LEU A 36 -7.79 2.11 6.57
C LEU A 36 -9.10 2.91 6.53
N SER A 37 -9.23 3.94 7.38
CA SER A 37 -10.40 4.82 7.40
C SER A 37 -10.60 5.60 6.10
N ASP A 38 -9.57 5.76 5.26
CA ASP A 38 -9.69 6.40 3.94
C ASP A 38 -10.45 5.51 2.95
N LEU A 39 -10.64 4.22 3.25
CA LEU A 39 -11.48 3.29 2.48
C LEU A 39 -12.95 3.30 2.91
N ARG A 40 -13.34 4.14 3.89
CA ARG A 40 -14.71 4.16 4.42
C ARG A 40 -15.76 4.44 3.34
N GLU A 41 -15.43 5.28 2.36
CA GLU A 41 -16.29 5.57 1.19
C GLU A 41 -16.42 4.37 0.23
N SER A 42 -15.50 3.41 0.33
CA SER A 42 -15.50 2.18 -0.47
C SER A 42 -16.36 1.06 0.15
N GLY A 43 -17.24 1.40 1.09
CA GLY A 43 -18.18 0.48 1.72
C GLY A 43 -17.51 -0.48 2.70
N SER A 44 -17.85 -1.77 2.63
CA SER A 44 -17.35 -2.79 3.56
C SER A 44 -15.98 -3.38 3.16
N LEU A 45 -15.27 -2.79 2.20
CA LEU A 45 -13.96 -3.27 1.74
C LEU A 45 -12.93 -3.34 2.86
N GLU A 46 -12.91 -2.35 3.75
CA GLU A 46 -12.02 -2.33 4.92
C GLU A 46 -12.19 -3.60 5.77
N GLN A 47 -13.43 -4.06 5.97
CA GLN A 47 -13.75 -5.19 6.81
C GLN A 47 -13.56 -6.52 6.06
N ASP A 48 -14.05 -6.60 4.83
CA ASP A 48 -14.14 -7.84 4.04
C ASP A 48 -12.79 -8.32 3.51
N SER A 49 -11.86 -7.39 3.23
CA SER A 49 -10.55 -7.72 2.63
C SER A 49 -9.67 -8.54 3.59
N ASP A 50 -8.90 -9.48 3.05
CA ASP A 50 -7.86 -10.17 3.83
C ASP A 50 -6.58 -9.36 3.96
N ILE A 51 -6.21 -8.68 2.86
CA ILE A 51 -5.02 -7.85 2.75
C ILE A 51 -5.46 -6.49 2.20
N VAL A 52 -4.95 -5.42 2.80
CA VAL A 52 -5.10 -4.05 2.27
C VAL A 52 -3.72 -3.46 2.07
N MET A 53 -3.43 -3.04 0.85
CA MET A 53 -2.20 -2.36 0.46
C MET A 53 -2.52 -0.96 -0.03
N PHE A 54 -1.76 0.02 0.43
CA PHE A 54 -1.81 1.38 -0.11
C PHE A 54 -0.53 1.68 -0.89
N ILE A 55 -0.69 2.45 -1.95
CA ILE A 55 0.42 3.01 -2.73
C ILE A 55 0.54 4.47 -2.31
N HIS A 56 1.70 4.87 -1.79
CA HIS A 56 2.01 6.24 -1.42
C HIS A 56 3.29 6.70 -2.10
N ARG A 57 3.28 7.90 -2.68
CA ARG A 57 4.46 8.51 -3.32
C ARG A 57 4.78 9.82 -2.61
N PRO A 58 5.73 9.82 -1.65
CA PRO A 58 6.04 11.01 -0.84
C PRO A 58 6.38 12.25 -1.67
N GLU A 59 7.04 12.07 -2.82
CA GLU A 59 7.43 13.16 -3.72
C GLU A 59 6.25 13.98 -4.27
N LEU A 60 5.02 13.43 -4.26
CA LEU A 60 3.82 14.16 -4.69
C LEU A 60 3.35 15.18 -3.65
N TYR A 61 3.83 15.05 -2.42
CA TYR A 61 3.37 15.82 -1.27
C TYR A 61 4.48 16.65 -0.63
N ASN A 62 5.71 16.17 -0.70
CA ASN A 62 6.91 16.79 -0.12
C ASN A 62 7.99 16.92 -1.19
N GLN A 63 8.73 18.04 -1.17
CA GLN A 63 9.82 18.31 -2.11
C GLN A 63 11.18 17.75 -1.65
N ASP A 64 11.18 16.77 -0.75
CA ASP A 64 12.41 16.16 -0.28
C ASP A 64 13.07 15.36 -1.42
N ALA A 65 14.22 15.85 -1.88
CA ALA A 65 14.97 15.24 -2.96
C ALA A 65 15.43 13.81 -2.64
N SER A 66 15.56 13.45 -1.35
CA SER A 66 15.97 12.11 -0.92
C SER A 66 14.91 11.02 -1.17
N LYS A 67 13.64 11.42 -1.35
CA LYS A 67 12.51 10.52 -1.62
C LYS A 67 12.01 10.60 -3.07
N LYS A 68 12.80 11.20 -3.96
CA LYS A 68 12.50 11.28 -5.38
C LYS A 68 12.40 9.88 -6.00
N ASN A 69 11.35 9.65 -6.79
CA ASN A 69 11.00 8.37 -7.41
C ASN A 69 10.74 7.23 -6.41
N ILE A 70 10.55 7.49 -5.11
CA ILE A 70 10.19 6.44 -4.15
C ILE A 70 8.68 6.24 -4.14
N ALA A 71 8.25 4.99 -4.28
CA ALA A 71 6.90 4.55 -3.98
C ALA A 71 6.90 3.59 -2.81
N GLN A 72 6.05 3.87 -1.83
CA GLN A 72 5.87 3.05 -0.64
C GLN A 72 4.60 2.22 -0.81
N ILE A 73 4.76 0.90 -0.73
CA ILE A 73 3.66 -0.06 -0.63
C ILE A 73 3.46 -0.38 0.84
N LYS A 74 2.38 0.15 1.43
CA LYS A 74 2.05 -0.06 2.85
C LYS A 74 1.02 -1.16 2.99
N VAL A 75 1.42 -2.29 3.57
CA VAL A 75 0.52 -3.38 3.96
C VAL A 75 -0.14 -2.99 5.29
N SER A 76 -1.28 -2.31 5.22
CA SER A 76 -1.98 -1.78 6.40
C SER A 76 -2.88 -2.80 7.09
N LYS A 77 -3.25 -3.87 6.39
CA LYS A 77 -4.00 -5.01 6.95
C LYS A 77 -3.50 -6.30 6.33
N HIS A 78 -3.31 -7.31 7.17
CA HIS A 78 -3.02 -8.67 6.74
C HIS A 78 -3.62 -9.64 7.77
N ARG A 79 -4.68 -10.36 7.41
CA ARG A 79 -5.38 -11.26 8.35
C ARG A 79 -4.50 -12.42 8.85
N ASN A 80 -3.55 -12.89 8.03
CA ASN A 80 -2.78 -14.11 8.26
C ASN A 80 -1.25 -13.88 8.20
N GLY A 81 -0.79 -12.66 8.47
CA GLY A 81 0.64 -12.38 8.41
C GLY A 81 0.98 -10.95 8.81
N PRO A 82 2.25 -10.54 8.64
CA PRO A 82 2.71 -9.24 9.10
C PRO A 82 2.17 -8.10 8.23
N THR A 83 2.01 -6.95 8.87
CA THR A 83 1.90 -5.63 8.22
C THR A 83 3.30 -5.01 8.08
N GLY A 84 3.42 -3.98 7.25
CA GLY A 84 4.70 -3.33 7.04
C GLY A 84 4.69 -2.37 5.86
N MET A 85 5.85 -1.77 5.60
CA MET A 85 6.07 -0.86 4.48
C MET A 85 7.21 -1.39 3.63
N ILE A 86 7.00 -1.41 2.32
CA ILE A 86 8.00 -1.80 1.33
C ILE A 86 8.30 -0.58 0.46
N GLU A 87 9.56 -0.22 0.33
CA GLU A 87 10.00 0.85 -0.58
C GLU A 87 10.36 0.25 -1.96
N LEU A 88 9.83 0.87 -3.00
CA LEU A 88 10.07 0.56 -4.40
C LEU A 88 10.54 1.83 -5.13
N VAL A 89 11.24 1.64 -6.24
CA VAL A 89 11.57 2.72 -7.18
C VAL A 89 10.47 2.80 -8.23
N PHE A 90 9.87 3.98 -8.39
CA PHE A 90 8.85 4.25 -9.39
C PHE A 90 9.43 5.03 -10.58
N LEU A 91 9.46 4.37 -11.74
CA LEU A 91 9.88 4.95 -13.01
C LEU A 91 8.66 5.58 -13.70
N SER A 92 8.47 6.88 -13.46
CA SER A 92 7.28 7.63 -13.92
C SER A 92 7.08 7.65 -15.43
N THR A 93 8.16 7.57 -16.21
CA THR A 93 8.12 7.58 -17.69
C THR A 93 7.44 6.35 -18.29
N ILE A 94 7.43 5.23 -17.56
CA ILE A 94 6.89 3.95 -18.02
C ILE A 94 5.90 3.33 -17.02
N ALA A 95 5.51 4.08 -15.98
CA ALA A 95 4.65 3.63 -14.89
C ALA A 95 5.07 2.26 -14.29
N LYS A 96 6.39 2.08 -14.10
CA LYS A 96 6.97 0.82 -13.60
C LYS A 96 7.43 0.94 -12.17
N PHE A 97 7.17 -0.09 -11.37
CA PHE A 97 7.74 -0.26 -10.03
C PHE A 97 8.87 -1.27 -10.10
N GLU A 98 10.04 -0.90 -9.58
CA GLU A 98 11.23 -1.73 -9.45
C GLU A 98 11.56 -1.94 -7.98
N ASN A 99 12.21 -3.06 -7.67
CA ASN A 99 12.71 -3.28 -6.32
C ASN A 99 13.74 -2.18 -5.97
N ALA A 100 13.55 -1.51 -4.84
CA ALA A 100 14.63 -0.71 -4.29
C ALA A 100 15.82 -1.63 -4.01
N ALA A 101 17.04 -1.16 -4.25
CA ALA A 101 18.23 -1.91 -3.87
C ALA A 101 18.10 -2.27 -2.37
N PRO A 102 18.45 -3.50 -1.97
CA PRO A 102 18.46 -3.85 -0.56
C PRO A 102 19.28 -2.78 0.16
N SER A 103 18.67 -2.09 1.12
CA SER A 103 19.46 -1.32 2.09
C SER A 103 20.42 -2.34 2.68
N TYR A 104 21.72 -2.17 2.44
CA TYR A 104 22.75 -3.00 3.03
C TYR A 104 22.73 -2.66 4.53
N SER A 105 21.80 -3.26 5.27
CA SER A 105 21.82 -3.27 6.71
C SER A 105 23.09 -4.02 7.04
N ALA A 106 24.17 -3.27 7.30
CA ALA A 106 25.42 -3.82 7.75
C ALA A 106 25.07 -4.79 8.89
N VAL A 107 25.40 -6.05 8.68
CA VAL A 107 25.39 -7.06 9.72
C VAL A 107 26.42 -6.58 10.74
N SER A 108 26.01 -5.75 11.69
CA SER A 108 26.74 -5.50 12.91
C SER A 108 26.67 -6.80 13.70
N GLN A 109 27.67 -7.64 13.43
CA GLN A 109 28.01 -8.83 14.19
C GLN A 109 28.02 -8.46 15.68
N GLN A 110 27.06 -9.00 16.43
CA GLN A 110 27.18 -9.10 17.88
C GLN A 110 28.31 -10.08 18.17
N SER A 111 29.38 -9.56 18.78
CA SER A 111 30.36 -10.35 19.55
C SER A 111 29.80 -10.66 20.93
#